data_AF-A0A918WS82-F1
#
_entry.id   AF-A0A918WS82-F1
#
_cell.length_a   1.000
_cell.length_b   1.000
_cell.length_c   1.000
_cell.angle_alpha   90.00
_cell.angle_beta   90.00
_cell.angle_gamma   90.00
#
_symmetry.space_group_name_H-M   'P 1'
#
loop_
_entity.id
_entity.type
_entity.pdbx_description
1 polymer ?
#
loop_
_entity_poly.entity_id
_entity_poly.type
_entity_poly.pdbx_seq_one_letter_code
_entity_poly.pdbx_strand_id
1 'polypeptide(L)'
;MSLHEELTELQESLDRLERSVLRLTGRIGESHPLDVRRVRTDAAHLRESVAMLSALAAAGGATGRGPSARAELITIPDAPYDSALWTDSDDEGLGARNRHAP
;
A
#
# COMPACT_ATOMS: atom_id res chain seq x y z
N MET A 1 24.37 -0.54 12.96
CA MET A 1 23.07 -1.02 13.47
C MET A 1 22.71 -2.29 12.73
N SER A 2 22.00 -3.18 13.39
CA SER A 2 21.32 -4.32 12.77
C SER A 2 20.04 -3.85 12.07
N LEU A 3 19.60 -4.52 11.00
CA LEU A 3 18.30 -4.29 10.35
C LEU A 3 17.14 -4.29 11.37
N HIS A 4 17.24 -5.13 12.39
CA HIS A 4 16.23 -5.21 13.45
C HIS A 4 16.22 -3.95 14.34
N GLU A 5 17.40 -3.39 14.62
CA GLU A 5 17.52 -2.12 15.37
C GLU A 5 16.94 -0.97 14.56
N GLU A 6 17.28 -0.88 13.26
CA GLU A 6 16.74 0.14 12.35
C GLU A 6 15.22 0.08 12.22
N LEU A 7 14.64 -1.12 12.14
CA LEU A 7 13.19 -1.31 12.12
C LEU A 7 12.53 -0.91 13.44
N THR A 8 13.18 -1.18 14.57
CA THR A 8 12.69 -0.79 15.89
C THR A 8 12.70 0.73 16.05
N GLU A 9 13.81 1.39 15.66
CA GLU A 9 13.93 2.85 15.67
C GLU A 9 12.88 3.51 14.76
N LEU A 10 12.59 2.91 13.61
CA LEU A 10 11.54 3.38 12.70
C LEU A 10 10.13 3.25 13.32
N GLN A 11 9.84 2.14 13.99
CA GLN A 11 8.56 1.92 14.70
C GLN A 11 8.37 2.95 15.82
N GLU A 12 9.40 3.20 16.63
CA GLU A 12 9.36 4.23 17.68
C GLU A 12 9.14 5.64 17.12
N SER A 13 9.78 5.93 15.98
CA SER A 13 9.61 7.20 15.26
C SER A 13 8.18 7.38 14.74
N LEU A 14 7.56 6.31 14.25
CA LEU A 14 6.15 6.28 13.84
C LEU A 14 5.20 6.49 15.02
N ASP A 15 5.42 5.81 16.15
CA ASP A 15 4.62 6.03 17.36
C ASP A 15 4.71 7.50 17.83
N ARG A 16 5.90 8.10 17.73
CA ARG A 16 6.10 9.52 18.05
C ARG A 16 5.39 10.44 17.05
N LEU A 17 5.42 10.10 15.76
CA LEU A 17 4.71 10.83 14.71
C LEU A 17 3.20 10.81 14.97
N GLU A 18 2.61 9.64 15.19
CA GLU A 18 1.18 9.47 15.48
C GLU A 18 0.75 10.32 16.69
N ARG A 19 1.52 10.23 17.79
CA ARG A 19 1.29 11.08 18.98
C ARG A 19 1.36 12.57 18.64
N SER A 20 2.27 12.98 17.75
CA SER A 20 2.39 14.37 17.30
C SER A 20 1.20 14.82 16.45
N VAL A 21 0.74 13.97 15.54
CA VAL A 21 -0.43 14.21 14.69
C VAL A 21 -1.70 14.33 15.53
N LEU A 22 -1.87 13.51 16.57
CA LEU A 22 -3.00 13.62 17.50
C LEU A 22 -2.99 14.96 18.26
N ARG A 23 -1.83 15.40 18.76
CA ARG A 23 -1.71 16.72 19.41
C ARG A 23 -1.98 17.86 18.43
N LEU A 24 -1.52 17.74 17.19
CA LEU A 24 -1.75 18.74 16.15
C LEU A 24 -3.23 18.81 15.77
N THR A 25 -3.90 17.67 15.67
CA THR A 25 -5.34 17.55 15.43
C THR A 25 -6.14 18.38 16.44
N GLY A 26 -5.79 18.31 17.73
CA GLY A 26 -6.47 19.13 18.76
C GLY A 26 -6.23 20.63 18.67
N ARG A 27 -5.21 21.08 17.91
CA ARG A 27 -4.85 22.51 17.77
C ARG A 27 -5.35 23.14 16.46
N ILE A 28 -5.39 22.37 15.38
CA ILE A 28 -5.72 22.89 14.03
C ILE A 28 -6.87 22.14 13.34
N GLY A 29 -7.38 21.07 13.96
CA GLY A 29 -8.34 20.15 13.32
C GLY A 29 -9.70 20.75 13.03
N GLU A 30 -10.11 21.80 13.75
CA GLU A 30 -11.37 22.50 13.47
C GLU A 30 -11.27 23.37 12.20
N SER A 31 -10.11 23.97 11.94
CA SER A 31 -9.89 24.83 10.78
C SER A 31 -9.55 24.03 9.51
N HIS A 32 -8.93 22.86 9.65
CA HIS A 32 -8.44 22.03 8.54
C HIS A 32 -8.77 20.54 8.72
N PRO A 33 -10.06 20.16 8.77
CA PRO A 33 -10.47 18.79 9.08
C PRO A 33 -10.04 17.77 8.02
N LEU A 34 -10.00 18.15 6.75
CA LEU A 34 -9.60 17.26 5.65
C LEU A 34 -8.10 16.95 5.67
N ASP A 35 -7.26 17.98 5.83
CA ASP A 35 -5.80 17.82 5.88
C ASP A 35 -5.40 16.96 7.08
N VAL A 36 -6.02 17.18 8.24
CA VAL A 36 -5.78 16.37 9.43
C VAL A 36 -6.21 14.92 9.24
N ARG A 37 -7.38 14.67 8.63
CA ARG A 37 -7.81 13.30 8.29
C ARG A 37 -6.84 12.61 7.36
N ARG A 38 -6.33 13.32 6.35
CA ARG A 38 -5.35 12.79 5.39
C ARG A 38 -4.06 12.38 6.09
N VAL A 39 -3.47 13.28 6.88
CA VAL A 39 -2.23 12.99 7.61
C VAL A 39 -2.38 11.79 8.56
N ARG A 40 -3.53 11.66 9.24
CA ARG A 40 -3.81 10.50 10.10
C ARG A 40 -3.91 9.20 9.31
N THR A 41 -4.54 9.24 8.13
CA THR A 41 -4.68 8.08 7.24
C THR A 41 -3.31 7.66 6.70
N ASP A 42 -2.52 8.61 6.25
CA ASP A 42 -1.16 8.37 5.74
C ASP A 42 -0.25 7.78 6.84
N ALA A 43 -0.33 8.27 8.07
CA ALA A 43 0.41 7.70 9.20
C ALA A 43 0.02 6.25 9.51
N ALA A 44 -1.28 5.92 9.44
CA ALA A 44 -1.77 4.56 9.63
C ALA A 44 -1.27 3.62 8.52
N HIS A 45 -1.31 4.06 7.26
CA HIS A 45 -0.78 3.28 6.12
C HIS A 45 0.74 3.07 6.22
N LEU A 46 1.48 4.08 6.68
CA LEU A 46 2.91 3.94 6.93
C LEU A 46 3.19 2.91 8.03
N ARG A 47 2.43 2.90 9.12
CA ARG A 47 2.55 1.90 10.19
C ARG A 47 2.34 0.48 9.66
N GLU A 48 1.29 0.28 8.86
CA GLU A 48 0.99 -1.00 8.23
C GLU A 48 2.12 -1.44 7.29
N SER A 49 2.62 -0.51 6.47
CA SER A 49 3.75 -0.76 5.56
C SER A 49 5.01 -1.19 6.30
N VAL A 50 5.33 -0.54 7.42
CA VAL A 50 6.48 -0.92 8.25
C VAL A 50 6.27 -2.27 8.93
N ALA A 51 5.07 -2.57 9.39
CA ALA A 51 4.76 -3.91 9.94
C ALA A 51 4.97 -5.01 8.89
N MET A 52 4.59 -4.78 7.63
CA MET A 52 4.87 -5.70 6.53
C MET A 52 6.38 -5.88 6.30
N LEU A 53 7.16 -4.80 6.33
CA LEU A 53 8.63 -4.87 6.20
C LEU A 53 9.26 -5.66 7.36
N SER A 54 8.80 -5.44 8.59
CA SER A 54 9.27 -6.19 9.76
C SER A 54 8.95 -7.68 9.63
N ALA A 55 7.76 -8.04 9.14
CA ALA A 55 7.38 -9.43 8.90
C ALA A 55 8.27 -10.09 7.82
N LEU A 56 8.56 -9.38 6.73
CA LEU A 56 9.46 -9.86 5.68
C LEU A 56 10.90 -10.06 6.19
N ALA A 57 11.40 -9.14 7.00
CA ALA A 57 12.71 -9.25 7.63
C ALA A 57 12.78 -10.47 8.57
N ALA A 58 11.74 -10.70 9.37
CA ALA A 58 11.63 -11.86 10.26
C ALA A 58 11.51 -13.18 9.49
N ALA A 59 10.88 -13.17 8.32
CA ALA A 59 10.79 -14.33 7.42
C ALA A 59 12.11 -14.63 6.68
N GLY A 60 13.22 -13.94 6.98
CA GLY A 60 14.51 -14.14 6.32
C GLY A 60 14.61 -13.50 4.93
N GLY A 61 13.67 -12.61 4.58
CA GLY A 61 13.51 -12.04 3.23
C GLY A 61 14.58 -11.03 2.78
N ALA A 62 15.64 -10.80 3.56
CA ALA A 62 16.69 -9.83 3.21
C ALA A 62 18.07 -10.45 2.91
N THR A 63 18.25 -11.76 3.03
CA THR A 63 19.54 -12.42 2.71
C THR A 63 19.31 -13.66 1.86
N GLY A 64 18.95 -13.46 0.60
CA GLY A 64 18.55 -14.60 -0.23
C GLY A 64 18.35 -14.34 -1.71
N ARG A 65 19.07 -13.39 -2.34
CA ARG A 65 19.37 -13.56 -3.77
C ARG A 65 20.44 -14.64 -3.93
N GLY A 66 20.12 -15.85 -3.45
CA GLY A 66 20.79 -17.06 -3.89
C GLY A 66 20.33 -17.38 -5.32
N PRO A 67 21.13 -18.07 -6.13
CA PRO A 67 20.83 -18.38 -7.53
C PRO A 67 19.61 -19.31 -7.74
N SER A 68 18.78 -19.54 -6.72
CA SER A 68 17.64 -20.46 -6.73
C SER A 68 16.27 -19.79 -6.65
N ALA A 69 16.15 -18.46 -6.52
CA ALA A 69 14.90 -17.78 -6.82
C ALA A 69 14.80 -17.54 -8.34
N ARG A 70 15.02 -18.60 -9.13
CA ARG A 70 14.60 -18.61 -10.53
C ARG A 70 13.08 -18.61 -10.43
N ALA A 71 12.48 -17.41 -10.47
CA ALA A 71 11.04 -17.24 -10.45
C ALA A 71 10.44 -18.31 -11.35
N GLU A 72 9.48 -19.07 -10.84
CA GLU A 72 8.79 -20.09 -11.61
C GLU A 72 8.22 -19.38 -12.85
N LEU A 73 8.83 -19.65 -14.00
CA LEU A 73 8.45 -19.00 -15.24
C LEU A 73 7.15 -19.64 -15.69
N ILE A 74 6.04 -19.00 -15.35
CA ILE A 74 4.74 -19.39 -15.87
C ILE A 74 4.74 -19.06 -17.36
N THR A 75 4.68 -20.10 -18.19
CA THR A 75 4.58 -19.93 -19.64
C THR A 75 3.18 -19.42 -19.96
N ILE A 76 3.09 -18.16 -20.42
CA ILE A 76 1.85 -17.60 -20.97
C ILE A 76 1.73 -18.12 -22.41
N PRO A 77 0.65 -18.83 -22.77
CA PRO A 77 0.45 -19.28 -24.13
C PRO A 77 0.27 -18.09 -25.10
N ASP A 78 0.88 -18.17 -26.29
CA ASP A 78 0.63 -17.23 -27.39
C ASP A 78 -0.72 -17.48 -28.10
N ALA A 79 -1.52 -18.45 -27.62
CA ALA A 79 -2.84 -18.73 -28.16
C ALA A 79 -3.76 -17.52 -27.94
N PRO A 80 -4.54 -17.11 -28.95
CA PRO A 80 -5.52 -16.05 -28.76
C PRO A 80 -6.52 -16.47 -27.66
N TYR A 81 -6.94 -15.50 -26.84
CA TYR A 81 -7.98 -15.74 -25.84
C TYR A 81 -9.26 -16.22 -26.51
N ASP A 82 -9.98 -17.12 -25.84
CA ASP A 82 -11.31 -17.53 -26.27
C ASP A 82 -12.26 -16.34 -26.17
N SER A 83 -12.78 -15.88 -27.31
CA SER A 83 -13.71 -14.76 -27.40
C SER A 83 -15.06 -15.06 -26.73
N ALA A 84 -15.39 -16.35 -26.53
CA ALA A 84 -16.58 -16.75 -25.80
C ALA A 84 -16.55 -16.30 -24.33
N LEU A 85 -15.36 -16.15 -23.73
CA LEU A 85 -15.19 -15.66 -22.35
C LEU A 85 -15.64 -14.19 -22.18
N TRP A 86 -15.80 -13.44 -23.26
CA TRP A 86 -16.08 -12.01 -23.27
C TRP A 86 -17.39 -11.66 -24.00
N THR A 87 -18.17 -12.66 -24.40
CA THR A 87 -19.37 -12.47 -25.24
C THR A 87 -20.49 -11.69 -24.53
N ASP A 88 -20.59 -11.83 -23.21
CA ASP A 88 -21.56 -11.11 -22.36
C ASP A 88 -20.86 -10.11 -21.42
N SER A 89 -19.59 -9.77 -21.68
CA SER A 89 -18.93 -8.69 -20.96
C SER A 89 -19.52 -7.37 -21.45
N ASP A 90 -20.18 -6.64 -20.55
CA ASP A 90 -20.61 -5.27 -20.85
C ASP A 90 -19.37 -4.45 -21.24
N ASP A 91 -19.41 -3.86 -22.43
CA ASP A 91 -18.51 -2.76 -22.79
C ASP A 91 -18.94 -1.56 -21.94
N GLU A 92 -18.60 -1.57 -20.65
CA GLU A 92 -18.60 -0.38 -19.80
C GLU A 92 -17.44 0.54 -20.23
N GLY A 93 -17.52 0.95 -21.50
CA GLY A 93 -16.65 1.90 -22.14
C GLY A 93 -17.15 3.31 -21.88
N LEU A 94 -16.40 4.01 -21.02
CA LEU A 94 -16.31 5.46 -20.91
C LEU A 94 -17.58 6.15 -20.41
N GLY A 95 -17.51 6.65 -19.17
CA GLY A 95 -18.54 7.49 -18.56
C GLY A 95 -19.21 8.38 -19.61
N ALA A 96 -20.49 8.07 -19.87
CA ALA A 96 -21.26 8.68 -20.94
C ALA A 96 -21.04 10.19 -20.93
N ARG A 97 -20.65 10.76 -22.09
CA ARG A 97 -20.28 12.19 -22.25
C ARG A 97 -21.33 13.18 -21.72
N ASN A 98 -22.55 12.72 -21.42
CA ASN A 98 -23.67 13.51 -20.93
C ASN A 98 -24.25 13.06 -19.58
N ARG A 99 -23.57 12.23 -18.79
CA ARG A 99 -23.99 11.95 -17.41
C ARG A 99 -23.15 12.78 -16.45
N HIS A 100 -23.62 14.00 -16.16
CA HIS A 100 -23.22 14.68 -14.93
C HIS A 100 -23.79 13.90 -13.75
N ALA A 101 -22.92 13.44 -12.84
CA ALA A 101 -23.36 13.01 -11.53
C ALA A 101 -24.05 14.18 -10.81
N PRO A 102 -25.13 13.92 -10.04
CA PRO A 102 -25.96 14.95 -9.43
C PRO A 102 -25.20 15.85 -8.44
#